data_AF-A0A4U0QV06-F1
#
_entry.id   AF-A0A4U0QV06-F1
#
_cell.length_a   1.000
_cell.length_b   1.000
_cell.length_c   1.000
_cell.angle_alpha   90.00
_cell.angle_beta   90.00
_cell.angle_gamma   90.00
#
_symmetry.space_group_name_H-M   'P 1'
#
loop_
_entity.id
_entity.type
_entity.pdbx_description
1 polymer ?
#
loop_
_entity_poly.entity_id
_entity_poly.type
_entity_poly.pdbx_seq_one_letter_code
_entity_poly.pdbx_strand_id
1 'polypeptide(L)'
;MRFIRLIFVAALALVLVAVALANREAVVLSAFPANFGQYLGGTWSVTLPLFLVIFVAFALGMLAGLIWEWLREGHIRREARRHSAEVARLEGEVGQLRQRHAAPRDEVLAILDEPSAAPATTLPAVR
;
A
#
# COMPACT_ATOMS: atom_id res chain seq x y z
N MET A 1 -3.56 15.49 -0.80
CA MET A 1 -2.42 14.90 -0.05
C MET A 1 -1.04 15.36 -0.53
N ARG A 2 -0.70 15.27 -1.83
CA ARG A 2 0.61 15.74 -2.34
C ARG A 2 0.87 17.24 -2.15
N PHE A 3 -0.16 18.08 -2.24
CA PHE A 3 -0.03 19.54 -2.14
C PHE A 3 0.42 20.02 -0.76
N ILE A 4 -0.17 19.47 0.31
CA ILE A 4 0.21 19.79 1.71
C ILE A 4 1.65 19.34 1.99
N ARG A 5 2.02 18.14 1.52
CA ARG A 5 3.40 17.63 1.62
C ARG A 5 4.38 18.56 0.88
N LEU A 6 4.03 19.03 -0.30
CA LEU A 6 4.86 19.94 -1.09
C LEU A 6 5.06 21.29 -0.39
N ILE A 7 4.00 21.88 0.15
CA ILE A 7 4.07 23.13 0.91
C ILE A 7 4.95 22.96 2.15
N PHE A 8 4.80 21.85 2.87
CA PHE A 8 5.64 21.55 4.03
C PHE A 8 7.12 21.44 3.65
N VAL A 9 7.43 20.72 2.57
CA VAL A 9 8.81 20.59 2.07
C VAL A 9 9.37 21.95 1.61
N ALA A 10 8.57 22.76 0.93
CA ALA A 10 8.98 24.09 0.47
C ALA A 10 9.24 25.04 1.66
N ALA A 11 8.37 25.04 2.67
CA ALA A 11 8.56 25.82 3.88
C ALA A 11 9.81 25.38 4.66
N LEU A 12 10.01 24.07 4.80
CA LEU A 12 11.21 23.51 5.41
C LEU A 12 12.48 23.92 4.64
N ALA A 13 12.46 23.82 3.32
CA ALA A 13 13.56 24.24 2.46
C ALA A 13 13.89 25.73 2.64
N LEU A 14 12.88 26.59 2.75
CA LEU A 14 13.06 28.02 2.98
C LEU A 14 13.76 28.29 4.33
N VAL A 15 13.33 27.62 5.39
CA VAL A 15 13.95 27.73 6.72
C VAL A 15 15.40 27.27 6.68
N LEU A 16 15.68 26.16 5.99
CA LEU A 16 17.04 25.65 5.84
C LEU A 16 17.94 26.63 5.09
N VAL A 17 17.44 27.24 4.02
CA VAL A 17 18.17 28.29 3.29
C VAL A 17 18.44 29.49 4.19
N ALA A 18 17.45 29.95 4.96
CA ALA A 18 17.66 31.07 5.89
C ALA A 18 18.73 30.76 6.95
N VAL A 19 18.68 29.56 7.55
CA VAL A 19 19.70 29.09 8.49
C VAL A 19 21.07 28.99 7.82
N ALA A 20 21.11 28.56 6.55
CA ALA A 20 22.34 28.41 5.79
C ALA A 20 23.03 29.75 5.51
N LEU A 21 22.27 30.76 5.08
CA LEU A 21 22.79 32.10 4.88
C LEU A 21 23.22 32.75 6.21
N ALA A 22 22.46 32.52 7.28
CA ALA A 22 22.79 33.07 8.60
C ALA A 22 24.04 32.41 9.21
N ASN A 23 24.27 31.12 8.97
CA ASN A 23 25.34 30.34 9.58
C ASN A 23 26.32 29.81 8.51
N ARG A 24 26.99 30.75 7.85
CA ARG A 24 28.06 30.48 6.87
C ARG A 24 29.44 30.19 7.49
N GLU A 25 29.52 30.24 8.81
CA GLU A 25 30.77 30.02 9.52
C GLU A 25 31.28 28.59 9.35
N ALA A 26 32.60 28.46 9.21
CA ALA A 26 33.27 27.18 9.06
C ALA A 26 33.40 26.51 10.43
N VAL A 27 32.85 25.31 10.57
CA VAL A 27 32.91 24.51 11.79
C VAL A 27 33.78 23.29 11.54
N VAL A 28 34.64 22.96 12.50
CA VAL A 28 35.45 21.74 12.47
C VAL A 28 34.58 20.59 12.99
N LEU A 29 34.22 19.67 12.11
CA LEU A 29 33.60 18.41 12.51
C LEU A 29 34.70 17.39 12.78
N SER A 30 34.78 16.91 14.02
CA SER A 30 35.62 15.77 14.39
C SER A 30 34.76 14.52 14.51
N ALA A 31 35.10 13.48 13.75
CA ALA A 31 34.38 12.20 13.78
C ALA A 31 34.64 11.41 15.07
N PHE A 32 35.76 11.69 15.76
CA PHE A 32 36.16 11.00 16.98
C PHE A 32 36.54 11.99 18.08
N PRO A 33 36.36 11.62 19.36
CA PRO A 33 36.91 12.39 20.48
C PRO A 33 38.44 12.46 20.39
N ALA A 34 39.03 13.54 20.91
CA ALA A 34 40.48 13.83 20.80
C ALA A 34 41.39 12.66 21.18
N ASN A 35 40.94 11.77 22.06
CA ASN A 35 41.71 10.66 22.61
C ASN A 35 41.64 9.36 21.76
N PHE A 36 40.79 9.32 20.73
CA PHE A 36 40.63 8.14 19.86
C PHE A 36 41.47 8.21 18.59
N GLY A 37 41.91 9.41 18.18
CA GLY A 37 42.76 9.57 16.98
C GLY A 37 44.09 8.82 17.07
N GLN A 38 44.62 8.63 18.29
CA GLN A 38 45.84 7.85 18.53
C GLN A 38 45.67 6.35 18.26
N TYR A 39 44.45 5.81 18.35
CA TYR A 39 44.18 4.38 18.13
C TYR A 39 43.76 4.08 16.68
N LEU A 40 43.21 5.07 15.97
CA LEU A 40 42.70 4.93 14.60
C LEU A 40 43.64 5.51 13.51
N GLY A 41 44.87 5.90 13.87
CA GLY A 41 45.90 6.32 12.90
C GLY A 41 45.78 7.76 12.40
N GLY A 42 45.12 8.66 13.12
CA GLY A 42 45.06 10.08 12.78
C GLY A 42 43.83 10.84 13.29
N THR A 43 43.83 12.16 13.14
CA THR A 43 42.68 13.02 13.45
C THR A 43 41.73 13.11 12.26
N TRP A 44 40.62 12.37 12.31
CA TRP A 44 39.55 12.46 11.32
C TRP A 44 38.68 13.69 11.60
N SER A 45 39.14 14.84 11.12
CA SER A 45 38.44 16.13 11.22
C SER A 45 38.28 16.77 9.85
N VAL A 46 37.10 17.27 9.55
CA VAL A 46 36.82 18.02 8.31
C VAL A 46 36.25 19.38 8.68
N THR A 47 36.81 20.43 8.09
CA THR A 47 36.27 21.79 8.23
C THR A 47 35.29 22.05 7.11
N LEU A 48 34.03 22.28 7.47
CA LEU A 48 32.99 22.60 6.51
C LEU A 48 32.01 23.63 7.11
N PRO A 49 31.33 24.42 6.27
CA PRO A 49 30.28 25.30 6.76
C PRO A 49 29.17 24.53 7.47
N LEU A 50 28.68 25.06 8.60
CA LEU A 50 27.66 24.41 9.42
C LEU A 50 26.37 24.10 8.64
N PHE A 51 26.02 24.96 7.68
CA PHE A 51 24.85 24.74 6.84
C PHE A 51 24.90 23.42 6.05
N LEU A 52 26.10 22.99 5.63
CA LEU A 52 26.27 21.78 4.85
C LEU A 52 25.97 20.55 5.73
N VAL A 53 26.41 20.59 7.00
CA VAL A 53 26.14 19.56 8.01
C VAL A 53 24.64 19.41 8.22
N ILE A 54 23.96 20.52 8.46
CA ILE A 54 22.51 20.55 8.67
C ILE A 54 21.80 19.99 7.43
N PHE A 55 22.19 20.42 6.23
CA PHE A 55 21.56 19.97 5.00
C PHE A 55 21.69 18.46 4.80
N VAL A 56 22.88 17.90 5.04
CA VAL A 56 23.12 16.45 4.96
C VAL A 56 22.32 15.70 6.02
N ALA A 57 22.29 16.19 7.26
CA ALA A 57 21.51 15.59 8.35
C ALA A 57 20.00 15.56 8.02
N PHE A 58 19.47 16.65 7.47
CA PHE A 58 18.08 16.71 7.01
C PHE A 58 17.82 15.81 5.81
N ALA A 59 18.72 15.77 4.82
CA ALA A 59 18.59 14.88 3.68
C ALA A 59 18.54 13.41 4.12
N LEU A 60 19.44 13.01 5.03
CA LEU A 60 19.45 11.68 5.63
C LEU A 60 18.17 11.40 6.43
N GLY A 61 17.71 12.36 7.24
CA GLY A 61 16.46 12.26 8.00
C GLY A 61 15.22 12.12 7.09
N MET A 62 15.17 12.86 5.97
CA MET A 62 14.10 12.75 4.99
C MET A 62 14.15 11.40 4.26
N LEU A 63 15.34 10.94 3.84
CA LEU A 63 15.54 9.61 3.25
C LEU A 63 15.09 8.51 4.22
N ALA A 64 15.48 8.60 5.49
CA ALA A 64 15.05 7.66 6.53
C ALA A 64 13.53 7.70 6.73
N GLY A 65 12.91 8.89 6.75
CA GLY A 65 11.46 9.05 6.82
C GLY A 65 10.73 8.47 5.60
N LEU A 66 11.29 8.62 4.40
CA LEU A 66 10.78 8.01 3.17
C LEU A 66 10.87 6.48 3.20
N ILE A 67 12.00 5.94 3.66
CA ILE A 67 12.21 4.50 3.84
C ILE A 67 11.23 3.96 4.89
N TRP A 68 11.05 4.68 6.00
CA TRP A 68 10.10 4.32 7.05
C TRP A 68 8.66 4.28 6.56
N GLU A 69 8.22 5.31 5.82
CA GLU A 69 6.89 5.35 5.22
C GLU A 69 6.71 4.22 4.20
N TRP A 70 7.74 3.92 3.40
CA TRP A 70 7.72 2.80 2.46
C TRP A 70 7.60 1.43 3.14
N LEU A 71 8.33 1.21 4.24
CA LEU A 71 8.23 -0.02 5.04
C LEU A 71 6.85 -0.13 5.70
N ARG A 72 6.29 0.99 6.16
CA ARG A 72 4.96 1.03 6.78
C ARG A 72 3.85 0.73 5.77
N GLU A 73 3.87 1.37 4.61
CA GLU A 73 2.88 1.16 3.53
C GLU A 73 3.02 -0.22 2.87
N GLY A 74 4.23 -0.81 2.91
CA GLY A 74 4.52 -2.15 2.40
C GLY A 74 3.80 -3.29 3.13
N HIS A 75 3.38 -3.08 4.38
CA HIS A 75 2.65 -4.08 5.17
C HIS A 75 1.22 -4.29 4.62
N ILE A 76 0.52 -3.20 4.28
CA ILE A 76 -0.88 -3.23 3.80
C ILE A 76 -0.98 -3.87 2.41
N ARG A 77 0.05 -3.72 1.57
CA ARG A 77 0.09 -4.38 0.25
C ARG A 77 0.16 -5.91 0.31
N ARG A 78 0.64 -6.48 1.43
CA ARG A 78 0.66 -7.94 1.62
C ARG A 78 -0.72 -8.48 1.97
N GLU A 79 -1.49 -7.72 2.75
CA GLU A 79 -2.87 -8.08 3.10
C GLU A 79 -3.81 -7.93 1.91
N ALA A 80 -3.70 -6.83 1.15
CA ALA A 80 -4.52 -6.63 -0.04
C ALA A 80 -4.36 -7.75 -1.09
N ARG A 81 -3.14 -8.28 -1.28
CA ARG A 81 -2.88 -9.41 -2.18
C ARG A 81 -3.43 -10.74 -1.66
N ARG A 82 -3.46 -10.94 -0.34
CA ARG A 82 -4.02 -12.14 0.29
C ARG A 82 -5.55 -12.13 0.16
N HIS A 83 -6.19 -11.01 0.47
CA HIS A 83 -7.64 -10.86 0.35
C HIS A 83 -8.13 -10.95 -1.10
N SER A 84 -7.40 -10.39 -2.07
CA SER A 84 -7.79 -10.54 -3.49
C SER A 84 -7.70 -11.99 -4.00
N ALA A 85 -6.72 -12.76 -3.51
CA ALA A 85 -6.59 -14.17 -3.87
C ALA A 85 -7.68 -15.04 -3.22
N GLU A 86 -8.07 -14.71 -1.99
CA GLU A 86 -9.17 -15.37 -1.28
C GLU A 86 -10.53 -15.09 -1.93
N VAL A 87 -10.80 -13.84 -2.32
CA VAL A 87 -12.04 -13.47 -3.03
C VAL A 87 -12.13 -14.19 -4.37
N ALA A 88 -11.05 -14.22 -5.17
CA ALA A 88 -11.04 -14.93 -6.45
C ALA A 88 -11.26 -16.45 -6.29
N ARG A 89 -10.73 -17.04 -5.22
CA ARG A 89 -10.97 -18.47 -4.90
C ARG A 89 -12.42 -18.73 -4.53
N LEU A 90 -12.99 -17.88 -3.66
CA LEU A 90 -14.37 -17.98 -3.20
C LEU A 90 -15.37 -17.75 -4.34
N GLU A 91 -15.13 -16.79 -5.23
CA GLU A 91 -15.95 -16.58 -6.43
C GLU A 91 -15.92 -17.78 -7.37
N GLY A 92 -14.75 -18.42 -7.54
CA GLY A 92 -14.61 -19.65 -8.32
C GLY A 92 -15.36 -20.84 -7.72
N GLU A 93 -15.29 -21.02 -6.39
CA GLU A 93 -16.02 -22.06 -5.67
C GLU A 93 -17.55 -21.82 -5.76
N VAL A 94 -18.01 -20.59 -5.58
CA VAL A 94 -19.43 -20.22 -5.75
C VAL A 94 -19.89 -20.42 -7.19
N GLY A 95 -19.07 -20.06 -8.17
CA GLY A 95 -19.36 -20.30 -9.59
C GLY A 95 -19.54 -21.78 -9.90
N GLN A 96 -18.64 -22.62 -9.41
CA GLN A 96 -18.75 -24.08 -9.58
C GLN A 96 -19.94 -24.69 -8.83
N LEU A 97 -20.26 -24.21 -7.63
CA LEU A 97 -21.45 -24.67 -6.89
C LEU A 97 -22.74 -24.27 -7.61
N ARG A 98 -22.84 -23.02 -8.10
CA ARG A 98 -23.98 -22.56 -8.90
C ARG A 98 -24.15 -23.38 -10.17
N GLN A 99 -23.04 -23.69 -10.85
CA GLN A 99 -23.08 -24.46 -12.09
C GLN A 99 -23.43 -25.95 -11.85
N ARG A 100 -22.97 -26.54 -10.74
CA ARG A 100 -23.37 -27.90 -10.34
C ARG A 100 -24.82 -27.98 -9.82
N HIS A 101 -25.36 -26.91 -9.25
CA HIS A 101 -26.73 -26.87 -8.71
C HIS A 101 -27.78 -26.29 -9.70
N ALA A 102 -27.36 -25.79 -10.87
CA ALA A 102 -28.27 -25.31 -11.91
C ALA A 102 -28.95 -26.46 -12.68
N ALA A 103 -28.32 -27.63 -12.76
CA ALA A 103 -28.84 -28.76 -13.55
C ALA A 103 -30.19 -29.36 -13.07
N PRO A 104 -30.56 -29.41 -11.77
CA PRO A 104 -31.80 -30.08 -11.36
C PRO A 104 -33.03 -29.18 -11.22
N ARG A 105 -32.89 -27.85 -11.19
CA ARG A 105 -34.03 -26.93 -10.96
C ARG A 105 -34.74 -26.50 -12.24
N ASP A 106 -34.00 -26.37 -13.34
CA ASP A 106 -34.56 -25.91 -14.61
C ASP A 106 -35.49 -26.96 -15.24
N GLU A 107 -35.21 -28.25 -15.06
CA GLU A 107 -36.11 -29.33 -15.54
C GLU A 107 -37.43 -29.37 -14.76
N VAL A 108 -37.42 -29.10 -13.44
CA VAL A 108 -38.64 -29.10 -12.62
C VAL A 108 -39.50 -27.87 -12.92
N LEU A 109 -38.90 -26.71 -13.18
CA LEU A 109 -39.61 -25.49 -13.59
C LEU A 109 -40.23 -25.64 -14.99
N ALA A 110 -39.53 -26.30 -15.92
CA ALA A 110 -40.04 -26.58 -17.25
C ALA A 110 -41.27 -27.52 -17.24
N ILE A 111 -41.30 -28.50 -16.33
CA ILE A 111 -42.45 -29.41 -16.16
C ILE A 111 -43.66 -28.69 -15.53
N LEU A 112 -43.44 -27.64 -14.73
CA LEU A 112 -44.52 -26.86 -14.10
C LEU A 112 -45.08 -25.77 -15.01
N ASP A 113 -44.28 -25.24 -15.94
CA ASP A 113 -44.70 -24.26 -16.95
C ASP A 113 -45.41 -24.90 -18.16
N GLU A 114 -45.39 -26.23 -18.31
CA GLU A 114 -46.27 -26.91 -19.27
C GLU A 114 -47.73 -26.74 -18.83
N PRO A 115 -48.58 -26.03 -19.60
CA PRO A 115 -49.97 -25.86 -19.24
C PRO A 115 -50.64 -27.23 -19.24
N SER A 116 -51.09 -27.66 -18.06
CA SER A 116 -51.83 -28.92 -17.85
C SER A 116 -52.99 -29.02 -18.83
N ALA A 117 -52.78 -29.74 -19.93
CA ALA A 117 -53.82 -30.11 -20.87
C ALA A 117 -54.72 -31.16 -20.21
N ALA A 118 -55.85 -30.70 -19.70
CA ALA A 118 -56.87 -31.55 -19.08
C ALA A 118 -57.32 -32.68 -20.03
N PRO A 119 -57.39 -33.94 -19.58
CA PRO A 119 -57.87 -35.03 -20.41
C PRO A 119 -59.39 -34.92 -20.62
N ALA A 120 -59.80 -34.77 -21.89
CA ALA A 120 -61.19 -34.82 -22.30
C ALA A 120 -61.80 -36.18 -21.92
N THR A 121 -62.62 -36.19 -20.87
CA THR A 121 -63.37 -37.37 -20.43
C THR A 121 -64.65 -37.47 -21.24
N THR A 122 -64.66 -38.27 -22.30
CA THR A 122 -65.88 -38.63 -23.02
C THR A 122 -66.53 -39.84 -22.33
N LEU A 123 -67.63 -39.62 -21.62
CA LEU A 123 -68.46 -40.69 -21.07
C LEU A 123 -69.38 -41.26 -22.17
N PRO A 124 -69.61 -42.59 -22.23
CA PRO A 124 -70.54 -43.19 -23.18
C PRO A 124 -71.99 -42.99 -22.73
N ALA A 125 -72.83 -42.52 -23.64
CA ALA A 125 -74.27 -42.40 -23.41
C ALA A 125 -74.96 -43.77 -23.43
N VAL A 126 -75.70 -44.07 -22.36
CA VAL A 126 -76.56 -45.24 -22.21
C VAL A 126 -77.96 -44.90 -22.74
N ARG A 127 -78.42 -45.74 -23.70
CA ARG A 127 -79.78 -45.94 -24.24
C ARG A 127 -80.48 -44.78 -24.93
#